data_AF-A0A1B1ZS07-F1
#
_entry.id   AF-A0A1B1ZS07-F1
#
_cell.length_a   1.000
_cell.length_b   1.000
_cell.length_c   1.000
_cell.angle_alpha   90.00
_cell.angle_beta   90.00
_cell.angle_gamma   90.00
#
_symmetry.space_group_name_H-M   'P 1'
#
loop_
_entity.id
_entity.type
_entity.pdbx_description
1 polymer ?
#
loop_
_entity_poly.entity_id
_entity_poly.type
_entity_poly.pdbx_seq_one_letter_code
_entity_poly.pdbx_strand_id
1 'polypeptide(L)' 'MTVGSLLHRTGLRGTHLQWISLGSVGFSIGLWLRAKTVDQDERGNAERRAIFVGLWPSMLWQIGDAMRREERAGLPGRRR' A
#
# COMPACT_ATOMS: atom_id res chain seq x y z
N MET A 1 5.89 -14.31 -17.98
CA MET A 1 4.74 -13.52 -17.51
C MET A 1 5.24 -12.57 -16.44
N THR A 2 5.15 -11.26 -16.63
CA THR A 2 5.57 -10.27 -15.61
C THR A 2 4.46 -10.07 -14.60
N VAL A 3 4.81 -9.79 -13.34
CA VAL A 3 3.85 -9.57 -12.24
C VAL A 3 2.82 -8.48 -12.61
N GLY A 4 3.23 -7.43 -13.32
CA GLY A 4 2.33 -6.38 -13.82
C GLY A 4 1.23 -6.87 -14.76
N SER A 5 1.52 -7.86 -15.61
CA SER A 5 0.54 -8.45 -16.53
C SER A 5 -0.53 -9.30 -15.81
N LEU A 6 -0.18 -9.88 -14.65
CA LEU A 6 -1.12 -10.66 -13.82
C LEU A 6 -2.07 -9.75 -13.05
N LEU A 7 -1.55 -8.67 -12.46
CA LEU A 7 -2.35 -7.67 -11.74
C LEU A 7 -3.33 -6.91 -12.63
N HIS A 8 -2.96 -6.64 -13.88
CA HIS A 8 -3.86 -5.99 -14.82
C HIS A 8 -5.03 -6.91 -15.22
N ARG A 9 -4.83 -8.23 -15.25
CA ARG A 9 -5.90 -9.21 -15.54
C ARG A 9 -6.91 -9.32 -14.41
N THR A 10 -6.55 -8.99 -13.17
CA THR A 10 -7.47 -8.98 -12.03
C THR A 10 -8.22 -7.65 -11.86
N GLY A 11 -8.08 -6.71 -12.81
CA GLY A 11 -8.71 -5.38 -12.73
C GLY A 11 -8.07 -4.45 -11.68
N LEU A 12 -6.94 -4.84 -11.09
CA LEU A 12 -6.24 -4.01 -10.12
C LEU A 12 -5.44 -2.93 -10.85
N ARG A 13 -5.76 -1.66 -10.60
CA ARG A 13 -5.02 -0.51 -11.12
C ARG A 13 -3.98 -0.03 -10.12
N GLY A 14 -2.90 0.58 -10.60
CA GLY A 14 -1.88 1.15 -9.71
C GLY A 14 -2.42 2.21 -8.74
N THR A 15 -3.50 2.91 -9.10
CA THR A 15 -4.21 3.84 -8.20
C THR A 15 -4.80 3.14 -6.96
N HIS A 16 -5.26 1.90 -7.07
CA HIS A 16 -5.75 1.16 -5.90
C HIS A 16 -4.62 0.92 -4.89
N LEU A 17 -3.42 0.57 -5.35
CA LEU A 17 -2.26 0.37 -4.47
C LEU A 17 -1.82 1.67 -3.79
N GLN A 18 -1.94 2.81 -4.47
CA GLN A 18 -1.67 4.11 -3.85
C GLN A 18 -2.70 4.46 -2.77
N TRP A 19 -3.99 4.15 -2.98
CA TRP A 19 -5.01 4.29 -1.94
C TRP A 19 -4.77 3.34 -0.76
N ILE A 20 -4.38 2.09 -1.00
CA ILE A 20 -4.04 1.13 0.06
C ILE A 20 -2.78 1.59 0.82
N SER A 21 -1.80 2.17 0.12
CA SER A 21 -0.63 2.80 0.74
C SER A 21 -1.05 3.88 1.74
N LEU A 22 -1.88 4.85 1.31
CA LEU A 22 -2.39 5.90 2.19
C LEU A 22 -3.23 5.32 3.34
N GLY A 23 -4.08 4.33 3.04
CA GLY A 23 -4.86 3.60 4.04
C GLY A 23 -4.00 2.92 5.11
N SER A 24 -2.86 2.35 4.73
CA SER A 24 -1.93 1.70 5.66
C SER A 24 -1.27 2.68 6.63
N VAL A 25 -1.02 3.92 6.21
CA VAL A 25 -0.56 5.00 7.10
C VAL A 25 -1.64 5.31 8.13
N GLY A 26 -2.87 5.54 7.69
CA GLY A 26 -4.00 5.83 8.58
C GLY A 26 -4.27 4.68 9.55
N PHE A 27 -4.20 3.43 9.07
CA PHE A 27 -4.38 2.25 9.89
C PHE A 27 -3.26 2.08 10.93
N SER A 28 -1.99 2.33 10.56
CA SER A 28 -0.87 2.33 11.49
C SER A 28 -1.07 3.35 12.62
N ILE A 29 -1.47 4.58 12.29
CA ILE A 29 -1.79 5.61 13.27
C ILE A 29 -2.95 5.16 14.17
N GLY A 30 -4.02 4.60 13.60
CA GLY A 30 -5.15 4.08 14.37
C GLY A 30 -4.75 2.96 15.33
N LEU A 31 -3.87 2.05 14.91
CA LEU A 31 -3.32 1.01 15.77
C LEU A 31 -2.46 1.56 16.90
N TRP A 32 -1.68 2.62 16.65
CA TRP A 32 -0.93 3.31 17.70
C TRP A 32 -1.82 4.03 18.69
N LEU A 33 -2.90 4.67 18.23
CA LEU A 33 -3.89 5.26 19.12
C LEU A 33 -4.56 4.18 19.98
N ARG A 34 -4.93 3.04 19.39
CA ARG A 34 -5.45 1.87 20.13
C ARG A 34 -4.41 1.30 21.10
N ALA A 35 -3.13 1.29 20.76
CA ALA A 35 -2.09 0.78 21.65
C ALA A 35 -1.98 1.60 22.96
N LYS A 36 -2.44 2.85 22.96
CA LYS A 36 -2.50 3.67 24.18
C LYS A 36 -3.63 3.29 25.13
N THR A 37 -4.60 2.47 24.67
CA THR A 37 -5.77 2.06 25.45
C THR A 37 -5.67 0.63 25.97
N VAL A 38 -4.59 -0.09 25.67
CA VAL A 38 -4.34 -1.46 26.18
C VAL A 38 -3.36 -1.42 27.34
N ASP A 39 -3.41 -2.44 28.20
CA ASP A 39 -2.48 -2.60 29.33
C ASP A 39 -1.03 -2.72 28.88
N GLN A 40 -0.08 -2.37 29.76
CA GLN A 40 1.35 -2.27 29.42
C GLN A 40 1.94 -3.58 28.89
N ASP A 41 1.48 -4.73 29.37
CA ASP A 41 1.92 -6.05 28.91
C ASP A 41 1.54 -6.30 27.44
N GLU A 42 0.40 -5.77 26.99
CA GLU A 42 -0.10 -5.93 25.62
C GLU A 42 0.33 -4.78 24.70
N ARG A 43 0.63 -3.62 25.28
CA ARG A 43 1.00 -2.39 24.57
C ARG A 43 2.20 -2.60 23.65
N GLY A 44 3.25 -3.27 24.12
CA GLY A 44 4.43 -3.53 23.30
C GLY A 44 4.12 -4.39 22.06
N ASN A 45 3.21 -5.36 22.19
CA ASN A 45 2.73 -6.15 21.04
C ASN A 45 1.87 -5.30 20.09
N ALA A 46 1.01 -4.44 20.62
CA ALA A 46 0.20 -3.53 19.81
C ALA A 46 1.05 -2.51 19.03
N GLU A 47 2.07 -1.92 19.67
CA GLU A 47 3.00 -0.98 19.04
C GLU A 47 3.82 -1.65 17.91
N ARG A 48 4.29 -2.89 18.10
CA ARG A 48 4.98 -3.65 17.04
C ARG A 48 4.09 -3.90 15.82
N ARG A 49 2.80 -4.21 16.03
CA ARG A 49 1.84 -4.40 14.93
C ARG A 49 1.61 -3.10 14.16
N ALA A 50 1.49 -1.97 14.85
CA ALA A 50 1.35 -0.67 14.21
C ALA A 50 2.60 -0.31 13.37
N ILE A 51 3.80 -0.47 13.93
CA ILE A 51 5.07 -0.23 13.21
C ILE A 51 5.15 -1.13 11.98
N PHE A 52 4.85 -2.42 12.11
CA PHE A 52 4.86 -3.35 10.99
C PHE A 52 3.96 -2.88 9.86
N VAL A 53 2.72 -2.42 10.14
CA VAL A 53 1.83 -1.90 9.10
C VAL A 53 2.38 -0.59 8.52
N GLY A 54 2.99 0.27 9.34
CA GLY A 54 3.64 1.51 8.93
C GLY A 54 4.82 1.35 7.96
N LEU A 55 5.35 0.12 7.75
CA LEU A 55 6.42 -0.16 6.78
C LEU A 55 5.90 -0.41 5.35
N TRP A 56 4.62 -0.78 5.19
CA TRP A 56 4.02 -1.09 3.90
C TRP A 56 3.72 0.10 2.96
N PRO A 57 3.49 1.35 3.41
CA PRO A 57 3.11 2.46 2.53
C PRO A 57 4.08 2.66 1.36
N SER A 58 5.38 2.75 1.64
CA SER A 58 6.40 3.00 0.61
C SER A 58 6.42 1.90 -0.45
N MET A 59 6.35 0.63 -0.03
CA MET A 59 6.34 -0.50 -0.95
C MET A 59 5.09 -0.49 -1.83
N LEU A 60 3.91 -0.33 -1.23
CA LEU A 60 2.63 -0.30 -1.95
C LEU A 60 2.56 0.87 -2.94
N TRP A 61 3.07 2.03 -2.55
CA TRP A 61 3.14 3.20 -3.42
C TRP A 61 4.02 2.93 -4.65
N GLN A 62 5.21 2.36 -4.45
CA GLN A 62 6.16 2.09 -5.53
C GLN A 62 5.66 1.03 -6.50
N ILE A 63 4.99 -0.02 -6.01
CA ILE A 63 4.32 -1.00 -6.89
C ILE A 63 3.23 -0.30 -7.71
N GLY A 64 2.41 0.55 -7.07
CA GLY A 64 1.39 1.34 -7.75
C GLY A 64 1.97 2.28 -8.82
N ASP A 65 3.11 2.93 -8.55
CA ASP A 65 3.80 3.79 -9.53
C ASP A 65 4.32 2.97 -10.71
N ALA A 66 4.96 1.83 -10.46
CA ALA A 66 5.45 0.94 -11.51
C ALA A 66 4.29 0.44 -12.41
N MET A 67 3.17 0.04 -11.82
CA MET A 67 1.98 -0.37 -12.57
C MET A 67 1.42 0.76 -13.43
N ARG A 68 1.35 1.99 -12.91
CA ARG A 68 0.85 3.14 -13.69
C ARG A 68 1.76 3.50 -14.86
N ARG A 69 3.07 3.26 -14.75
CA ARG A 69 4.01 3.45 -15.88
C ARG A 69 3.71 2.45 -17.00
N GLU A 70 3.48 1.19 -16.67
CA GLU A 70 3.09 0.14 -17.61
C GLU A 70 1.72 0.42 -18.23
N GLU A 71 0.71 0.78 -17.44
CA GLU A 71 -0.63 1.16 -17.91
C GLU A 71 -0.57 2.31 -18.92
N ARG A 72 0.28 3.32 -18.68
CA ARG A 72 0.49 4.45 -19.59
C ARG A 72 1.24 4.06 -20.86
N ALA A 73 2.20 3.14 -20.76
CA ALA A 73 2.96 2.64 -21.90
C ALA A 73 2.10 1.78 -22.84
N GLY A 74 1.11 1.06 -22.30
CA GLY A 74 0.16 0.24 -23.05
C GLY A 74 -0.98 1.02 -23.74
N LEU A 75 -1.16 2.31 -23.48
CA LEU A 75 -2.14 3.15 -24.16
C LEU A 75 -1.62 3.59 -25.55
N PRO A 76 -2.24 3.16 -26.68
CA PRO A 76 -1.82 3.55 -28.01
C PRO A 76 -2.26 5.00 -28.26
N GLY A 77 -1.35 5.97 -28.18
CA GLY A 77 -1.71 7.34 -28.55
C GLY A 77 -0.83 8.51 -28.12
N ARG A 78 0.35 8.31 -27.52
CA ARG A 78 1.22 9.44 -27.09
C ARG A 78 2.57 9.48 -27.82
N ARG A 79 2.51 9.32 -29.15
CA ARG A 79 3.53 9.79 -30.10
C ARG A 79 2.84 10.77 -31.07
N ARG A 80 2.66 12.01 -30.65
CA ARG A 80 2.52 13.19 -31.53
C ARG A 80 3.25 14.32 -30.86
#